data_AF-A0A2N1V3V3-F1
#
_entry.id   AF-A0A2N1V3V3-F1
#
_cell.length_a   1.000
_cell.length_b   1.000
_cell.length_c   1.000
_cell.angle_alpha   90.00
_cell.angle_beta   90.00
_cell.angle_gamma   90.00
#
_symmetry.space_group_name_H-M   'P 1'
#
loop_
_entity.id
_entity.type
_entity.pdbx_description
1 polymer ?
#
loop_
_entity_poly.entity_id
_entity_poly.type
_entity_poly.pdbx_seq_one_letter_code
_entity_poly.pdbx_strand_id
1 'polypeptide(L)'
;MKNSIGLDKKQVKVLTEKLNDLLANYQLYYQNLRGFHWNLKGNDFFTLHIKFEELYNAAQLSIDEIAERIVTLEAVPLHTYSDYIKQSTIKEHKNVTTSNETVSKTVDNLTTLIEKERDTLKSADEAGDESTIDLMTQLIAFQEKTVWMLNSFNHK
;
A
#
# COMPACT_ATOMS: atom_id res chain seq x y z
N MET A 1 27.28 -12.26 2.58
CA MET A 1 26.83 -13.67 2.60
C MET A 1 25.48 -13.69 1.91
N LYS A 2 25.22 -14.68 1.04
CA LYS A 2 23.96 -14.73 0.29
C LYS A 2 22.84 -15.45 1.07
N ASN A 3 21.58 -15.09 0.84
CA ASN A 3 20.41 -15.84 1.30
C ASN A 3 20.11 -17.03 0.36
N SER A 4 19.07 -17.81 0.65
CA SER A 4 18.69 -19.00 -0.14
C SER A 4 18.36 -18.70 -1.61
N ILE A 5 17.95 -17.48 -1.94
CA ILE A 5 17.67 -17.05 -3.32
C ILE A 5 18.84 -16.29 -3.97
N GLY A 6 20.00 -16.24 -3.32
CA GLY A 6 21.24 -15.72 -3.93
C GLY A 6 21.49 -14.21 -3.79
N LEU A 7 20.70 -13.48 -3.00
CA LEU A 7 20.86 -12.05 -2.72
C LEU A 7 21.74 -11.78 -1.49
N ASP A 8 22.46 -10.65 -1.43
CA ASP A 8 23.29 -10.33 -0.27
C ASP A 8 22.45 -10.01 0.98
N LYS A 9 22.70 -10.73 2.07
CA LYS A 9 21.92 -10.63 3.32
C LYS A 9 21.91 -9.22 3.93
N LYS A 10 22.94 -8.39 3.73
CA LYS A 10 22.95 -7.03 4.28
C LYS A 10 21.98 -6.13 3.52
N GLN A 11 21.98 -6.23 2.20
CA GLN A 11 21.05 -5.48 1.34
C GLN A 11 19.62 -5.97 1.54
N VAL A 12 19.42 -7.29 1.62
CA VAL A 12 18.13 -7.90 1.92
C VAL A 12 17.56 -7.40 3.24
N LYS A 13 18.38 -7.25 4.29
CA LYS A 13 17.93 -6.70 5.56
C LYS A 13 17.30 -5.30 5.39
N VAL A 14 18.01 -4.40 4.72
CA VAL A 14 17.51 -3.03 4.45
C VAL A 14 16.22 -3.07 3.62
N LEU A 15 16.17 -3.92 2.60
CA LEU A 15 15.00 -4.06 1.75
C LEU A 15 13.78 -4.57 2.53
N THR A 16 13.96 -5.57 3.40
CA THR A 16 12.88 -6.12 4.21
C THR A 16 12.38 -5.17 5.30
N GLU A 17 13.21 -4.24 5.78
CA GLU A 17 12.78 -3.15 6.66
C GLU A 17 11.84 -2.18 5.91
N LYS A 18 12.17 -1.83 4.66
CA LYS A 18 11.30 -0.99 3.80
C LYS A 18 10.00 -1.70 3.41
N LEU A 19 10.07 -2.99 3.07
CA LEU A 19 8.87 -3.79 2.78
C LEU A 19 7.95 -3.90 4.00
N ASN A 20 8.49 -4.03 5.22
CA ASN A 20 7.68 -4.02 6.44
C ASN A 20 7.05 -2.65 6.72
N ASP A 21 7.77 -1.56 6.45
CA ASP A 21 7.18 -0.21 6.49
C ASP A 21 6.03 -0.07 5.48
N LEU A 22 6.24 -0.53 4.24
CA LEU A 22 5.21 -0.52 3.21
C LEU A 22 3.99 -1.36 3.60
N LEU A 23 4.21 -2.58 4.10
CA LEU A 23 3.16 -3.48 4.58
C LEU A 23 2.29 -2.84 5.66
N ALA A 24 2.91 -2.15 6.63
CA ALA A 24 2.17 -1.43 7.66
C ALA A 24 1.26 -0.34 7.07
N ASN A 25 1.75 0.42 6.09
CA ASN A 25 0.95 1.46 5.43
C ASN A 25 -0.20 0.86 4.62
N TYR A 26 0.01 -0.25 3.92
CA TYR A 26 -1.05 -0.96 3.21
C TYR A 26 -2.16 -1.47 4.15
N GLN A 27 -1.80 -1.99 5.33
CA GLN A 27 -2.78 -2.44 6.32
C GLN A 27 -3.71 -1.31 6.79
N LEU A 28 -3.14 -0.13 7.05
CA LEU A 28 -3.94 1.06 7.42
C LEU A 28 -4.76 1.58 6.23
N TYR A 29 -4.19 1.58 5.02
CA TYR A 29 -4.91 1.95 3.79
C TYR A 29 -6.13 1.05 3.55
N TYR A 30 -5.94 -0.27 3.63
CA TYR A 30 -7.00 -1.26 3.50
C TYR A 30 -8.14 -1.00 4.50
N GLN A 31 -7.80 -0.84 5.78
CA GLN A 31 -8.82 -0.62 6.81
C GLN A 31 -9.54 0.72 6.65
N ASN A 32 -8.84 1.76 6.19
CA ASN A 32 -9.45 3.05 5.85
C ASN A 32 -10.46 2.92 4.70
N LEU A 33 -10.12 2.19 3.62
CA LEU A 33 -11.03 1.93 2.51
C LEU A 33 -12.29 1.17 2.94
N ARG A 34 -12.15 0.17 3.81
CA ARG A 34 -13.30 -0.53 4.43
C ARG A 34 -14.19 0.46 5.18
N GLY A 35 -13.59 1.35 5.96
CA GLY A 35 -14.28 2.44 6.64
C GLY A 35 -15.04 3.34 5.67
N PHE A 36 -14.43 3.72 4.54
CA PHE A 36 -15.08 4.56 3.53
C PHE A 36 -16.23 3.83 2.83
N HIS A 37 -16.01 2.58 2.42
CA HIS A 37 -17.02 1.71 1.81
C HIS A 37 -18.27 1.58 2.68
N TRP A 38 -18.12 1.36 4.00
CA TRP A 38 -19.26 1.19 4.91
C TRP A 38 -19.99 2.49 5.25
N ASN A 39 -19.26 3.61 5.38
CA ASN A 39 -19.81 4.81 6.03
C ASN A 39 -20.11 5.96 5.06
N LEU A 40 -19.81 5.80 3.77
CA LEU A 40 -20.11 6.81 2.76
C LEU A 40 -21.60 7.17 2.73
N LYS A 41 -21.90 8.45 2.54
CA LYS A 41 -23.25 8.99 2.37
C LYS A 41 -23.29 10.00 1.24
N GLY A 42 -24.48 10.23 0.67
CA GLY A 42 -24.72 11.25 -0.35
C GLY A 42 -24.95 10.67 -1.74
N ASN A 43 -24.99 11.56 -2.73
CA ASN A 43 -25.42 11.22 -4.09
C ASN A 43 -24.48 10.24 -4.81
N ASP A 44 -23.20 10.21 -4.44
CA ASP A 44 -22.20 9.34 -5.07
C ASP A 44 -22.11 7.97 -4.39
N PHE A 45 -23.01 7.66 -3.46
CA PHE A 45 -22.94 6.45 -2.63
C PHE A 45 -22.71 5.19 -3.48
N PHE A 46 -23.58 4.91 -4.45
CA PHE A 46 -23.49 3.67 -5.23
C PHE A 46 -22.23 3.59 -6.11
N THR A 47 -21.71 4.73 -6.56
CA THR A 47 -20.50 4.80 -7.38
C THR A 47 -19.25 4.53 -6.53
N LEU A 48 -19.08 5.28 -5.45
CA LEU A 48 -17.88 5.22 -4.63
C LEU A 48 -17.88 4.01 -3.68
N HIS A 49 -19.05 3.53 -3.24
CA HIS A 49 -19.17 2.31 -2.43
C HIS A 49 -18.54 1.10 -3.13
N ILE A 50 -18.89 0.88 -4.40
CA ILE A 50 -18.31 -0.21 -5.22
C ILE A 50 -16.84 0.08 -5.54
N LYS A 51 -16.47 1.34 -5.80
CA LYS A 51 -15.07 1.71 -6.05
C LYS A 51 -14.18 1.42 -4.84
N PHE A 52 -14.61 1.75 -3.62
CA PHE A 52 -13.83 1.44 -2.42
C PHE A 52 -13.72 -0.07 -2.17
N GLU A 53 -14.71 -0.86 -2.60
CA GLU A 53 -14.63 -2.32 -2.60
C GLU A 53 -13.59 -2.87 -3.56
N GLU A 54 -13.59 -2.41 -4.80
CA GLU A 54 -12.56 -2.74 -5.77
C GLU A 54 -11.16 -2.43 -5.21
N LEU A 55 -10.99 -1.24 -4.61
CA LEU A 55 -9.70 -0.82 -4.07
C LEU A 55 -9.28 -1.62 -2.84
N TYR A 56 -10.18 -1.94 -1.91
CA TYR A 56 -9.79 -2.71 -0.72
C TYR A 56 -9.48 -4.16 -1.08
N ASN A 57 -10.14 -4.72 -2.10
CA ASN A 57 -9.82 -6.05 -2.61
C ASN A 57 -8.44 -6.07 -3.27
N ALA A 58 -8.11 -5.04 -4.06
CA ALA A 58 -6.76 -4.89 -4.62
C ALA A 58 -5.70 -4.74 -3.50
N ALA A 59 -5.96 -3.89 -2.50
CA ALA A 59 -5.06 -3.71 -1.36
C ALA A 59 -4.83 -5.02 -0.59
N GLN A 60 -5.87 -5.85 -0.42
CA GLN A 60 -5.76 -7.15 0.24
C GLN A 60 -4.81 -8.11 -0.50
N LEU A 61 -4.83 -8.11 -1.83
CA LEU A 61 -3.90 -8.90 -2.65
C LEU A 61 -2.47 -8.37 -2.51
N SER A 62 -2.27 -7.05 -2.59
CA SER A 62 -0.95 -6.45 -2.42
C SER A 62 -0.37 -6.69 -1.02
N ILE A 63 -1.20 -6.69 0.03
CA ILE A 63 -0.78 -7.04 1.40
C ILE A 63 -0.17 -8.45 1.44
N ASP A 64 -0.83 -9.41 0.80
CA ASP A 64 -0.37 -10.80 0.76
C ASP A 64 0.95 -10.93 -0.01
N GLU A 65 1.01 -10.36 -1.23
CA GLU A 65 2.22 -10.37 -2.05
C GLU A 65 3.43 -9.72 -1.35
N ILE A 66 3.23 -8.60 -0.66
CA ILE A 66 4.28 -7.92 0.11
C ILE A 66 4.73 -8.79 1.28
N ALA A 67 3.80 -9.37 2.04
CA ALA A 67 4.12 -10.22 3.19
C ALA A 67 4.87 -11.50 2.75
N GLU A 68 4.40 -12.16 1.69
CA GLU A 68 5.07 -13.32 1.11
C GLU A 68 6.44 -12.96 0.53
N ARG A 69 6.59 -11.75 -0.03
CA ARG A 69 7.91 -11.26 -0.48
C ARG A 69 8.88 -11.10 0.68
N ILE A 70 8.43 -10.59 1.82
CA ILE A 70 9.25 -10.49 3.04
C ILE A 70 9.70 -11.88 3.51
N VAL A 71 8.79 -12.86 3.52
CA VAL A 71 9.10 -14.25 3.89
C VAL A 71 10.09 -14.87 2.88
N THR A 72 9.89 -14.64 1.58
CA THR A 72 10.78 -15.10 0.50
C THR A 72 12.20 -14.56 0.67
N LEU A 73 12.33 -13.38 1.25
CA LEU A 73 13.61 -12.73 1.58
C LEU A 73 14.22 -13.21 2.91
N GLU A 74 13.68 -14.27 3.53
CA GLU A 74 14.09 -14.83 4.82
C GLU A 74 13.89 -13.87 6.01
N ALA A 75 12.94 -12.94 5.92
CA ALA A 75 12.56 -12.04 7.01
C ALA A 75 11.14 -12.36 7.53
N VAL A 76 10.77 -11.73 8.66
CA VAL A 76 9.45 -11.89 9.27
C VAL A 76 8.59 -10.67 8.95
N PRO A 77 7.41 -10.83 8.33
CA PRO A 77 6.49 -9.72 8.13
C PRO A 77 5.87 -9.29 9.46
N LEU A 78 5.66 -7.99 9.63
CA LEU A 78 4.80 -7.47 10.69
C LEU A 78 3.42 -8.11 10.55
N HIS A 79 2.84 -8.54 11.66
CA HIS A 79 1.63 -9.36 11.70
C HIS A 79 0.73 -9.02 12.89
N THR A 80 0.88 -7.82 13.47
CA THR A 80 0.03 -7.34 14.56
C THR A 80 -0.45 -5.92 14.29
N TYR A 81 -1.68 -5.62 14.71
CA TYR A 81 -2.22 -4.27 14.57
C TYR A 81 -1.38 -3.21 15.29
N SER A 82 -0.85 -3.54 16.47
CA SER A 82 0.02 -2.62 17.22
C SER A 82 1.28 -2.24 16.43
N ASP A 83 1.88 -3.20 15.72
CA ASP A 83 3.06 -2.93 14.91
C ASP A 83 2.72 -2.06 13.69
N TYR A 84 1.61 -2.39 13.00
CA TYR A 84 1.16 -1.60 11.86
C TYR A 84 0.86 -0.16 12.25
N ILE A 85 0.14 0.06 13.35
CA ILE A 85 -0.22 1.39 13.83
C ILE A 85 1.04 2.18 14.22
N LYS A 86 2.02 1.53 14.85
CA LYS A 86 3.28 2.15 15.27
C LYS A 86 4.16 2.55 14.07
N GLN A 87 4.22 1.69 13.06
CA GLN A 87 5.11 1.84 11.91
C GLN A 87 4.53 2.76 10.82
N SER A 88 3.22 2.70 10.59
CA SER A 88 2.58 3.35 9.44
C SER A 88 2.66 4.89 9.45
N THR A 89 2.98 5.45 8.29
CA THR A 89 2.86 6.89 8.00
C THR A 89 1.39 7.24 7.77
N ILE A 90 0.65 6.42 7.02
CA ILE A 90 -0.81 6.51 6.87
C ILE A 90 -1.47 6.38 8.25
N LYS A 91 -2.43 7.26 8.54
CA LYS A 91 -3.15 7.30 9.81
C LYS A 91 -4.55 6.74 9.68
N GLU A 92 -5.12 6.31 10.80
CA GLU A 92 -6.53 5.91 10.87
C GLU A 92 -7.44 7.09 10.50
N HIS A 93 -8.44 6.85 9.65
CA HIS A 93 -9.48 7.81 9.35
C HIS A 93 -10.80 7.39 10.00
N LYS A 94 -11.27 8.17 10.98
CA LYS A 94 -12.48 7.87 11.75
C LYS A 94 -13.63 8.76 11.29
N ASN A 95 -14.81 8.16 11.11
CA ASN A 95 -16.07 8.87 10.83
C ASN A 95 -16.08 9.74 9.55
N VAL A 96 -15.27 9.40 8.55
CA VAL A 96 -15.28 10.07 7.24
C VAL A 96 -16.46 9.54 6.42
N THR A 97 -17.34 10.42 5.93
CA THR A 97 -18.61 10.03 5.30
C THR A 97 -18.92 10.74 3.99
N THR A 98 -18.18 11.79 3.62
CA THR A 98 -18.46 12.58 2.41
C THR A 98 -17.62 12.13 1.21
N SER A 99 -18.17 12.22 -0.01
CA SER A 99 -17.47 11.84 -1.25
C SER A 99 -16.12 12.55 -1.38
N ASN A 100 -16.11 13.89 -1.27
CA ASN A 100 -14.89 14.68 -1.47
C ASN A 100 -13.79 14.30 -0.48
N GLU A 101 -14.15 14.11 0.80
CA GLU A 101 -13.18 13.76 1.84
C GLU A 101 -12.65 12.34 1.68
N THR A 102 -13.53 11.34 1.46
CA THR A 102 -13.10 9.95 1.23
C THR A 102 -12.18 9.82 0.02
N VAL A 103 -12.50 10.49 -1.09
CA VAL A 103 -11.66 10.50 -2.30
C VAL A 103 -10.33 11.22 -2.03
N SER A 104 -10.34 12.39 -1.38
CA SER A 104 -9.10 13.11 -1.06
C SER A 104 -8.18 12.29 -0.16
N LYS A 105 -8.72 11.64 0.88
CA LYS A 105 -7.93 10.77 1.77
C LYS A 105 -7.41 9.53 1.07
N THR A 106 -8.18 8.98 0.13
CA THR A 106 -7.71 7.87 -0.71
C THR A 106 -6.53 8.29 -1.58
N VAL A 107 -6.57 9.48 -2.19
CA VAL A 107 -5.47 10.04 -2.97
C VAL A 107 -4.24 10.32 -2.10
N ASP A 108 -4.41 10.90 -0.91
CA ASP A 108 -3.31 11.16 0.03
C ASP A 108 -2.60 9.84 0.43
N ASN A 109 -3.40 8.80 0.73
CA ASN A 109 -2.90 7.48 1.09
C ASN A 109 -2.15 6.82 -0.08
N LEU A 110 -2.73 6.83 -1.29
CA LEU A 110 -2.07 6.30 -2.49
C LEU A 110 -0.77 7.04 -2.79
N THR A 111 -0.73 8.36 -2.64
CA THR A 111 0.50 9.14 -2.84
C THR A 111 1.59 8.71 -1.85
N THR A 112 1.22 8.48 -0.59
CA THR A 112 2.14 7.96 0.43
C THR A 112 2.66 6.56 0.07
N LEU A 113 1.82 5.69 -0.48
CA LEU A 113 2.22 4.36 -0.93
C LEU A 113 3.19 4.44 -2.12
N ILE A 114 2.86 5.23 -3.16
CA ILE A 114 3.72 5.44 -4.33
C ILE A 114 5.13 5.91 -3.93
N GLU A 115 5.23 6.86 -2.99
CA GLU A 115 6.51 7.37 -2.51
C GLU A 115 7.34 6.26 -1.83
N LYS A 116 6.71 5.43 -0.99
CA LYS A 116 7.35 4.31 -0.30
C LYS A 116 7.72 3.18 -1.26
N GLU A 117 6.89 2.92 -2.26
CA GLU A 117 7.15 1.92 -3.30
C GLU A 117 8.35 2.34 -4.16
N ARG A 118 8.47 3.62 -4.51
CA ARG A 118 9.65 4.16 -5.23
C ARG A 118 10.94 4.04 -4.41
N ASP A 119 10.87 4.31 -3.11
CA ASP A 119 12.01 4.14 -2.19
C ASP A 119 12.38 2.65 -1.99
N THR A 120 11.38 1.77 -1.93
CA THR A 120 11.57 0.31 -1.86
C THR A 120 12.18 -0.22 -3.15
N LEU A 121 11.69 0.24 -4.30
CA LEU A 121 12.22 -0.10 -5.63
C LEU A 121 13.69 0.27 -5.73
N LYS A 122 14.08 1.47 -5.29
CA LYS A 122 15.49 1.88 -5.27
C LYS A 122 16.35 0.94 -4.41
N SER A 123 15.85 0.55 -3.24
CA SER A 123 16.57 -0.41 -2.38
C SER A 123 16.65 -1.82 -2.99
N ALA A 124 15.65 -2.21 -3.78
CA ALA A 124 15.65 -3.47 -4.51
C ALA A 124 16.67 -3.45 -5.67
N ASP A 125 16.76 -2.34 -6.39
CA ASP A 125 17.79 -2.12 -7.43
C ASP A 125 19.21 -2.18 -6.84
N GLU A 126 19.44 -1.50 -5.71
CA GLU A 126 20.71 -1.59 -4.98
C GLU A 126 21.04 -3.03 -4.52
N ALA A 127 20.01 -3.85 -4.24
CA ALA A 127 20.14 -5.24 -3.85
C ALA A 127 20.27 -6.23 -5.03
N GLY A 128 20.09 -5.76 -6.27
CA GLY A 128 19.97 -6.63 -7.45
C GLY A 128 18.79 -7.60 -7.33
N ASP A 129 17.64 -7.13 -6.84
CA ASP A 129 16.42 -7.91 -6.65
C ASP A 129 15.34 -7.52 -7.66
N GLU A 130 15.36 -8.15 -8.83
CA GLU A 130 14.44 -7.87 -9.93
C GLU A 130 12.99 -8.21 -9.61
N SER A 131 12.75 -9.21 -8.76
CA SER A 131 11.38 -9.61 -8.39
C SER A 131 10.71 -8.55 -7.51
N THR A 132 11.45 -7.94 -6.59
CA THR A 132 10.90 -6.83 -5.80
C THR A 132 10.75 -5.57 -6.66
N ILE A 133 11.66 -5.31 -7.61
CA ILE A 133 11.53 -4.18 -8.57
C ILE A 133 10.26 -4.34 -9.39
N ASP A 134 10.00 -5.53 -9.93
CA ASP A 134 8.80 -5.81 -10.73
C ASP A 134 7.52 -5.61 -9.93
N LEU A 135 7.45 -6.17 -8.70
CA LEU A 135 6.31 -5.97 -7.80
C LEU A 135 6.03 -4.48 -7.55
N MET A 136 7.05 -3.71 -7.15
CA MET A 136 6.88 -2.26 -6.89
C MET A 136 6.46 -1.52 -8.15
N THR A 137 7.00 -1.88 -9.32
CA THR A 137 6.66 -1.25 -10.60
C THR A 137 5.19 -1.43 -10.96
N GLN A 138 4.67 -2.65 -10.79
CA GLN A 138 3.26 -2.95 -11.05
C GLN A 138 2.32 -2.20 -10.10
N LEU A 139 2.65 -2.15 -8.80
CA LEU A 139 1.88 -1.41 -7.80
C LEU A 139 1.83 0.09 -8.13
N ILE A 140 2.99 0.71 -8.39
CA ILE A 140 3.09 2.13 -8.75
C ILE A 140 2.22 2.45 -9.96
N ALA A 141 2.32 1.66 -11.04
CA ALA A 141 1.57 1.91 -12.27
C ALA A 141 0.05 1.84 -12.05
N PHE A 142 -0.42 0.86 -11.27
CA PHE A 142 -1.84 0.74 -10.91
C PHE A 142 -2.30 1.94 -10.08
N GLN A 143 -1.50 2.36 -9.09
CA GLN A 143 -1.85 3.44 -8.19
C GLN A 143 -1.82 4.81 -8.86
N GLU A 144 -0.83 5.10 -9.72
CA GLU A 144 -0.75 6.35 -10.48
C GLU A 144 -1.99 6.54 -11.36
N LYS A 145 -2.43 5.48 -12.04
CA LYS A 145 -3.68 5.48 -12.81
C LYS A 145 -4.88 5.72 -11.90
N THR A 146 -4.94 5.07 -10.74
CA THR A 146 -6.03 5.23 -9.77
C THR A 146 -6.10 6.67 -9.24
N VAL A 147 -4.95 7.27 -8.91
CA VAL A 147 -4.85 8.67 -8.48
C VAL A 147 -5.40 9.62 -9.55
N TRP A 148 -5.04 9.42 -10.82
CA TRP A 148 -5.62 10.21 -11.93
C TRP A 148 -7.15 10.09 -11.99
N MET A 149 -7.70 8.87 -11.91
CA MET A 149 -9.14 8.64 -11.97
C MET A 149 -9.88 9.31 -10.80
N LEU A 150 -9.33 9.22 -9.58
CA LEU A 150 -9.90 9.82 -8.38
C LEU A 150 -9.80 11.36 -8.38
N ASN A 151 -8.69 11.93 -8.84
CA ASN A 151 -8.56 13.38 -9.02
C ASN A 151 -9.56 13.91 -10.05
N SER A 152 -9.72 13.19 -11.17
CA SER A 152 -10.72 13.52 -12.20
C SER A 152 -12.15 13.52 -11.64
N PHE A 153 -12.48 12.55 -10.78
CA PHE A 153 -13.77 12.50 -10.07
C PHE A 153 -13.97 13.74 -9.18
N ASN A 154 -12.92 14.18 -8.48
CA ASN A 154 -12.94 15.38 -7.62
C ASN A 154 -12.75 16.71 -8.36
N HIS A 155 -12.74 16.70 -9.70
CA HIS A 155 -12.47 17.88 -10.54
C HIS A 155 -11.13 18.57 -10.22
N LYS A 156 -10.10 17.78 -9.94
CA LYS A 156 -8.71 18.23 -9.72
C LYS A 156 -7.79 17.79 -10.85
#